data_AF-A0A3M9Y5Z0-F1
#
_entry.id   AF-A0A3M9Y5Z0-F1
#
_cell.length_a   1.000
_cell.length_b   1.000
_cell.length_c   1.000
_cell.angle_alpha   90.00
_cell.angle_beta   90.00
_cell.angle_gamma   90.00
#
_symmetry.space_group_name_H-M   'P 1'
#
loop_
_entity.id
_entity.type
_entity.pdbx_description
1 polymer ?
#
loop_
_entity_poly.entity_id
_entity_poly.type
_entity_poly.pdbx_seq_one_letter_code
_entity_poly.pdbx_strand_id
1 'polypeptide(L)'
;MFNWAKQKLADVAGTQEPIYGPTAIRTVAEEAKETSHTELTRDDLKWKAMDSTSVETQSFYLMSDDGKHLALAQVIYSNVAGIHTTVQFNSKIFYLDGSKPHLWCSTQLSNHGFSEDKASFYADDCALDLSEDGTNYTIKSLNDKRSIVNLKITRKAPGFVAGKTGNTLYGTDLGNPWGSMRHAFWPRCAAEGTITTPDGPIDFTGKAFYSFALQGMKPHHAAARWTFADFQTPTYSAVLMQFVTPPSYGTTTVTIGGIAKDGEIIIGGVDSTVAHTRTKTDSESEWPEPEAIKFTWSGKTKDGKAVEAVIEGDLGKRLDRVDVMAEVPAFVKRIVAGAAGTKPYIYQYSPQEKKLTLKLKIGDEEISEEGQLFSEATFISEAVTQKGGPVGVGRGKSYFGGPQRMRKMKKDAIRGITRRGGVKFISGTIYNDIREVLIARLKLIINDCIKYVEYRKAKTITVQDVLFTVRRFGQPLYGFDPGTDTEFSLTKKR
;
A
#
# COMPACT_ATOMS: atom_id res chain seq x y z
N MET A 1 -14.46 22.57 -9.64
CA MET A 1 -13.30 23.32 -10.15
C MET A 1 -12.24 23.66 -9.08
N PHE A 2 -12.57 23.80 -7.79
CA PHE A 2 -11.60 24.07 -6.69
C PHE A 2 -10.98 22.82 -6.01
N ASN A 3 -11.39 21.60 -6.36
CA ASN A 3 -10.95 20.38 -5.66
C ASN A 3 -9.53 19.92 -6.06
N TRP A 4 -9.11 20.16 -7.30
CA TRP A 4 -7.75 19.90 -7.77
C TRP A 4 -6.67 20.74 -7.01
N ALA A 5 -6.97 22.00 -6.69
CA ALA A 5 -6.07 22.86 -5.92
C ALA A 5 -5.97 22.41 -4.46
N LYS A 6 -7.10 21.95 -3.87
CA LYS A 6 -7.13 21.36 -2.53
C LYS A 6 -6.39 20.02 -2.46
N GLN A 7 -6.45 19.21 -3.53
CA GLN A 7 -5.68 17.97 -3.66
C GLN A 7 -4.18 18.25 -3.69
N LYS A 8 -3.72 19.21 -4.51
CA LYS A 8 -2.29 19.60 -4.53
C LYS A 8 -1.83 20.16 -3.18
N LEU A 9 -2.68 20.89 -2.46
CA LEU A 9 -2.40 21.36 -1.11
C LEU A 9 -2.34 20.21 -0.10
N ALA A 10 -3.27 19.26 -0.13
CA ALA A 10 -3.22 18.04 0.69
C ALA A 10 -1.98 17.20 0.37
N ASP A 11 -1.60 17.12 -0.90
CA ASP A 11 -0.46 16.33 -1.36
C ASP A 11 0.89 16.88 -0.89
N VAL A 12 0.97 18.21 -0.71
CA VAL A 12 2.18 18.94 -0.30
C VAL A 12 2.21 19.21 1.21
N ALA A 13 1.07 19.44 1.84
CA ALA A 13 0.97 19.78 3.26
C ALA A 13 0.64 18.59 4.17
N GLY A 14 0.31 17.42 3.62
CA GLY A 14 -0.12 16.23 4.37
C GLY A 14 -1.50 16.37 5.02
N THR A 15 -2.26 17.42 4.71
CA THR A 15 -3.59 17.65 5.31
C THR A 15 -4.60 16.60 4.85
N GLN A 16 -5.65 16.38 5.65
CA GLN A 16 -6.78 15.51 5.32
C GLN A 16 -7.30 15.78 3.89
N GLU A 17 -7.48 14.73 3.10
CA GLU A 17 -8.04 14.85 1.76
C GLU A 17 -9.43 15.51 1.79
N PRO A 18 -9.79 16.30 0.76
CA PRO A 18 -11.15 16.74 0.57
C PRO A 18 -12.13 15.55 0.51
N ILE A 19 -13.32 15.73 1.08
CA ILE A 19 -14.41 14.77 0.88
C ILE A 19 -14.97 14.97 -0.54
N TYR A 20 -14.62 14.07 -1.45
CA TYR A 20 -15.11 14.05 -2.83
C TYR A 20 -16.45 13.31 -2.95
N GLY A 21 -16.63 12.26 -2.14
CA GLY A 21 -17.83 11.43 -2.10
C GLY A 21 -17.73 10.16 -2.96
N PRO A 22 -18.74 9.27 -2.89
CA PRO A 22 -18.72 7.95 -3.53
C PRO A 22 -18.75 8.01 -5.07
N THR A 23 -19.07 9.16 -5.66
CA THR A 23 -19.01 9.36 -7.13
C THR A 23 -17.59 9.58 -7.64
N ALA A 24 -16.62 9.87 -6.76
CA ALA A 24 -15.22 10.06 -7.11
C ALA A 24 -14.41 8.76 -7.11
N ILE A 25 -15.10 7.61 -7.07
CA ILE A 25 -14.52 6.28 -7.21
C ILE A 25 -15.37 5.45 -8.16
N ARG A 26 -14.72 4.75 -9.08
CA ARG A 26 -15.34 3.68 -9.88
C ARG A 26 -14.70 2.37 -9.50
N THR A 27 -15.43 1.55 -8.77
CA THR A 27 -14.94 0.25 -8.32
C THR A 27 -14.88 -0.72 -9.48
N VAL A 28 -14.02 -1.73 -9.35
CA VAL A 28 -13.94 -2.85 -10.30
C VAL A 28 -15.26 -3.62 -10.42
N ALA A 29 -16.18 -3.48 -9.46
CA ALA A 29 -17.51 -4.08 -9.51
C ALA A 29 -18.36 -3.57 -10.68
N GLU A 30 -18.10 -2.36 -11.18
CA GLU A 30 -18.77 -1.86 -12.39
C GLU A 30 -18.35 -2.65 -13.64
N GLU A 31 -17.07 -3.01 -13.76
CA GLU A 31 -16.61 -3.91 -14.83
C GLU A 31 -17.16 -5.34 -14.63
N ALA A 32 -17.31 -5.75 -13.37
CA ALA A 32 -17.78 -7.08 -13.00
C ALA A 32 -19.24 -7.38 -13.41
N LYS A 33 -20.03 -6.33 -13.70
CA LYS A 33 -21.40 -6.48 -14.24
C LYS A 33 -21.42 -7.11 -15.63
N GLU A 34 -20.36 -6.91 -16.42
CA GLU A 34 -20.23 -7.46 -17.77
C GLU A 34 -19.45 -8.78 -17.75
N THR A 35 -18.34 -8.84 -17.01
CA THR A 35 -17.52 -10.04 -16.87
C THR A 35 -17.07 -10.20 -15.43
N SER A 36 -17.41 -11.30 -14.77
CA SER A 36 -17.06 -11.48 -13.35
C SER A 36 -15.56 -11.38 -13.11
N HIS A 37 -14.78 -12.03 -13.97
CA HIS A 37 -13.32 -12.00 -13.98
C HIS A 37 -12.76 -12.14 -15.39
N THR A 38 -11.46 -11.89 -15.52
CA THR A 38 -10.68 -12.13 -16.72
C THR A 38 -9.44 -12.94 -16.35
N GLU A 39 -9.16 -14.01 -17.11
CA GLU A 39 -7.96 -14.83 -16.94
C GLU A 39 -6.70 -14.03 -17.31
N LEU A 40 -5.67 -14.16 -16.49
CA LEU A 40 -4.39 -13.46 -16.68
C LEU A 40 -3.58 -14.09 -17.81
N THR A 41 -3.11 -13.22 -18.70
CA THR A 41 -2.04 -13.52 -19.63
C THR A 41 -0.68 -13.09 -19.07
N ARG A 42 0.41 -13.43 -19.75
CA ARG A 42 1.75 -12.96 -19.39
C ARG A 42 1.85 -11.42 -19.44
N ASP A 43 1.13 -10.77 -20.36
CA ASP A 43 1.15 -9.31 -20.50
C ASP A 43 0.51 -8.59 -19.30
N ASP A 44 -0.46 -9.23 -18.65
CA ASP A 44 -1.11 -8.72 -17.45
C ASP A 44 -0.21 -8.72 -16.20
N LEU A 45 0.92 -9.42 -16.29
CA LEU A 45 1.93 -9.60 -15.24
C LEU A 45 3.17 -8.70 -15.43
N LYS A 46 3.20 -7.91 -16.51
CA LYS A 46 4.25 -6.94 -16.75
C LYS A 46 4.20 -5.80 -15.73
N TRP A 47 5.37 -5.46 -15.19
CA TRP A 47 5.57 -4.28 -14.37
C TRP A 47 5.13 -3.03 -15.11
N LYS A 48 4.33 -2.18 -14.46
CA LYS A 48 3.92 -0.89 -14.99
C LYS A 48 5.02 0.14 -14.80
N ALA A 49 5.69 0.13 -13.64
CA ALA A 49 6.75 1.05 -13.28
C ALA A 49 6.34 2.50 -13.57
N MET A 50 5.27 2.96 -12.91
CA MET A 50 4.67 4.26 -13.20
C MET A 50 5.64 5.41 -12.89
N ASP A 51 5.60 6.46 -13.71
CA ASP A 51 6.36 7.70 -13.49
C ASP A 51 5.67 8.64 -12.48
N SER A 52 4.48 8.28 -12.01
CA SER A 52 3.72 9.00 -10.98
C SER A 52 3.84 8.32 -9.62
N THR A 53 3.26 8.94 -8.57
CA THR A 53 3.20 8.29 -7.25
C THR A 53 2.53 6.93 -7.35
N SER A 54 3.25 5.87 -7.01
CA SER A 54 2.70 4.52 -7.02
C SER A 54 3.44 3.59 -6.07
N VAL A 55 2.75 2.52 -5.66
CA VAL A 55 3.34 1.35 -5.03
C VAL A 55 2.93 0.14 -5.85
N GLU A 56 3.90 -0.54 -6.41
CA GLU A 56 3.73 -1.74 -7.21
C GLU A 56 4.42 -2.90 -6.50
N THR A 57 3.69 -3.99 -6.22
CA THR A 57 4.20 -5.13 -5.48
C THR A 57 3.94 -6.44 -6.19
N GLN A 58 4.93 -7.31 -6.15
CA GLN A 58 4.77 -8.72 -6.50
C GLN A 58 5.11 -9.54 -5.26
N SER A 59 4.10 -10.24 -4.73
CA SER A 59 4.13 -10.89 -3.41
C SER A 59 3.81 -12.37 -3.56
N PHE A 60 4.63 -13.20 -2.93
CA PHE A 60 4.54 -14.66 -2.96
C PHE A 60 4.39 -15.17 -1.54
N TYR A 61 3.25 -15.78 -1.26
CA TYR A 61 2.95 -16.40 0.03
C TYR A 61 3.15 -17.90 -0.11
N LEU A 62 3.92 -18.49 0.80
CA LEU A 62 4.38 -19.88 0.73
C LEU A 62 3.88 -20.63 1.95
N MET A 63 3.30 -21.80 1.72
CA MET A 63 2.85 -22.73 2.75
C MET A 63 3.62 -24.04 2.57
N SER A 64 4.63 -24.26 3.42
CA SER A 64 5.48 -25.46 3.33
C SER A 64 4.69 -26.71 3.68
N ASP A 65 4.95 -27.81 2.98
CA ASP A 65 4.32 -29.12 3.23
C ASP A 65 4.70 -29.71 4.60
N ASP A 66 5.75 -29.20 5.25
CA ASP A 66 6.09 -29.58 6.62
C ASP A 66 5.06 -29.12 7.67
N GLY A 67 4.17 -28.19 7.29
CA GLY A 67 3.12 -27.62 8.12
C GLY A 67 3.63 -26.73 9.27
N LYS A 68 4.93 -26.45 9.33
CA LYS A 68 5.59 -25.67 10.40
C LYS A 68 6.02 -24.28 9.94
N HIS A 69 6.15 -24.07 8.63
CA HIS A 69 6.62 -22.81 8.08
C HIS A 69 5.64 -22.17 7.11
N LEU A 70 5.45 -20.86 7.29
CA LEU A 70 4.92 -19.97 6.25
C LEU A 70 6.02 -18.99 5.85
N ALA A 71 5.97 -18.49 4.62
CA ALA A 71 6.82 -17.39 4.21
C ALA A 71 6.15 -16.40 3.28
N LEU A 72 6.72 -15.19 3.26
CA LEU A 72 6.45 -14.15 2.29
C LEU A 72 7.77 -13.80 1.60
N ALA A 73 7.79 -13.83 0.27
CA ALA A 73 8.82 -13.19 -0.53
C ALA A 73 8.17 -12.10 -1.38
N GLN A 74 8.70 -10.88 -1.36
CA GLN A 74 8.04 -9.75 -2.01
C GLN A 74 9.03 -8.74 -2.56
N VAL A 75 8.81 -8.31 -3.80
CA VAL A 75 9.44 -7.11 -4.36
C VAL A 75 8.44 -5.96 -4.26
N ILE A 76 8.89 -4.82 -3.72
CA ILE A 76 8.13 -3.56 -3.70
C ILE A 76 8.88 -2.56 -4.57
N TYR A 77 8.23 -2.07 -5.62
CA TYR A 77 8.68 -0.94 -6.43
C TYR A 77 7.80 0.28 -6.10
N SER A 78 8.35 1.27 -5.42
CA SER A 78 7.63 2.48 -5.04
C SER A 78 8.19 3.70 -5.73
N ASN A 79 7.32 4.47 -6.39
CA ASN A 79 7.65 5.78 -6.92
C ASN A 79 6.97 6.85 -6.04
N VAL A 80 7.76 7.76 -5.49
CA VAL A 80 7.28 8.87 -4.67
C VAL A 80 7.26 10.14 -5.51
N ALA A 81 6.06 10.58 -5.89
CA ALA A 81 5.80 11.82 -6.63
C ALA A 81 6.50 11.96 -7.98
N GLY A 82 6.97 10.87 -8.59
CA GLY A 82 7.75 10.92 -9.84
C GLY A 82 9.19 11.41 -9.66
N ILE A 83 9.65 11.55 -8.41
CA ILE A 83 10.93 12.19 -8.09
C ILE A 83 11.94 11.18 -7.56
N HIS A 84 11.46 10.18 -6.82
CA HIS A 84 12.32 9.20 -6.18
C HIS A 84 11.69 7.82 -6.21
N THR A 85 12.44 6.87 -6.77
CA THR A 85 12.08 5.45 -6.75
C THR A 85 12.83 4.75 -5.64
N THR A 86 12.10 4.02 -4.80
CA THR A 86 12.66 3.10 -3.81
C THR A 86 12.19 1.70 -4.12
N VAL A 87 13.13 0.76 -4.12
CA VAL A 87 12.82 -0.65 -4.33
C VAL A 87 13.30 -1.45 -3.14
N GLN A 88 12.47 -2.39 -2.69
CA GLN A 88 12.77 -3.27 -1.57
C GLN A 88 12.49 -4.72 -1.95
N PHE A 89 13.28 -5.61 -1.38
CA PHE A 89 12.94 -7.02 -1.30
C PHE A 89 12.72 -7.39 0.16
N ASN A 90 11.55 -7.98 0.42
CA ASN A 90 11.12 -8.42 1.72
C ASN A 90 11.08 -9.95 1.74
N SER A 91 11.61 -10.52 2.81
CA SER A 91 11.49 -11.93 3.14
C SER A 91 11.00 -12.07 4.58
N LYS A 92 9.91 -12.81 4.78
CA LYS A 92 9.41 -13.16 6.10
C LYS A 92 9.29 -14.67 6.23
N ILE A 93 9.76 -15.23 7.34
CA ILE A 93 9.53 -16.62 7.72
C ILE A 93 8.76 -16.63 9.03
N PHE A 94 7.60 -17.27 9.02
CA PHE A 94 6.82 -17.56 10.22
C PHE A 94 7.12 -18.99 10.67
N TYR A 95 7.64 -19.13 11.89
CA TYR A 95 7.80 -20.41 12.58
C TYR A 95 6.51 -20.70 13.36
N LEU A 96 5.62 -21.47 12.76
CA LEU A 96 4.25 -21.69 13.24
C LEU A 96 4.19 -22.53 14.52
N ASP A 97 5.20 -23.37 14.74
CA ASP A 97 5.36 -24.16 15.97
C ASP A 97 5.88 -23.33 17.16
N GLY A 98 6.23 -22.06 16.95
CA GLY A 98 6.78 -21.20 17.99
C GLY A 98 8.19 -21.59 18.43
N SER A 99 8.90 -22.42 17.66
CA SER A 99 10.26 -22.86 17.96
C SER A 99 11.26 -21.70 18.07
N LYS A 100 11.04 -20.61 17.32
CA LYS A 100 11.82 -19.38 17.38
C LYS A 100 11.01 -18.16 16.91
N PRO A 101 11.49 -16.92 17.18
CA PRO A 101 10.86 -15.71 16.66
C PRO A 101 10.79 -15.73 15.13
N HIS A 102 9.72 -15.16 14.57
CA HIS A 102 9.59 -14.98 13.13
C HIS A 102 10.78 -14.16 12.58
N LEU A 103 11.30 -14.57 11.43
CA LEU A 103 12.40 -13.87 10.78
C LEU A 103 11.84 -12.88 9.77
N TRP A 104 12.12 -11.59 9.96
CA TRP A 104 11.76 -10.53 9.02
C TRP A 104 13.01 -9.86 8.49
N CYS A 105 13.14 -9.82 7.17
CA CYS A 105 14.20 -9.13 6.45
C CYS A 105 13.55 -8.20 5.43
N SER A 106 13.90 -6.92 5.48
CA SER A 106 13.49 -5.92 4.50
C SER A 106 14.71 -5.15 4.06
N THR A 107 15.09 -5.33 2.80
CA THR A 107 16.36 -4.80 2.28
C THR A 107 16.09 -3.91 1.08
N GLN A 108 16.63 -2.70 1.13
CA GLN A 108 16.60 -1.79 0.00
C GLN A 108 17.50 -2.31 -1.13
N LEU A 109 16.99 -2.31 -2.35
CA LEU A 109 17.70 -2.78 -3.55
C LEU A 109 18.36 -1.61 -4.29
N SER A 110 19.51 -1.89 -4.91
CA SER A 110 20.29 -0.97 -5.76
C SER A 110 20.42 -1.51 -7.18
N ASN A 111 20.74 -0.61 -8.14
CA ASN A 111 20.93 -0.93 -9.56
C ASN A 111 19.78 -1.76 -10.17
N HIS A 112 18.55 -1.40 -9.82
CA HIS A 112 17.37 -2.13 -10.26
C HIS A 112 17.00 -1.81 -11.73
N GLY A 113 16.34 -2.75 -12.36
CA GLY A 113 15.81 -2.64 -13.72
C GLY A 113 14.78 -3.71 -14.02
N PHE A 114 14.30 -3.72 -15.26
CA PHE A 114 13.35 -4.69 -15.76
C PHE A 114 13.90 -5.35 -17.02
N SER A 115 13.40 -6.53 -17.37
CA SER A 115 13.57 -7.06 -18.73
C SER A 115 12.99 -6.10 -19.77
N GLU A 116 13.40 -6.22 -21.03
CA GLU A 116 12.95 -5.34 -22.12
C GLU A 116 11.41 -5.33 -22.25
N ASP A 117 10.78 -6.48 -22.06
CA ASP A 117 9.32 -6.63 -22.08
C ASP A 117 8.63 -6.31 -20.73
N LYS A 118 9.39 -5.92 -19.71
CA LYS A 118 8.96 -5.65 -18.33
C LYS A 118 8.28 -6.83 -17.61
N ALA A 119 8.47 -8.06 -18.05
CA ALA A 119 7.93 -9.24 -17.37
C ALA A 119 8.75 -9.63 -16.12
N SER A 120 10.04 -9.30 -16.12
CA SER A 120 10.99 -9.66 -15.06
C SER A 120 11.61 -8.42 -14.43
N PHE A 121 12.05 -8.55 -13.19
CA PHE A 121 12.72 -7.52 -12.39
C PHE A 121 14.09 -8.02 -11.93
N TYR A 122 15.08 -7.13 -11.95
CA TYR A 122 16.45 -7.43 -11.51
C TYR A 122 16.99 -6.27 -10.69
N ALA A 123 17.91 -6.57 -9.78
CA ALA A 123 18.71 -5.64 -9.01
C ALA A 123 20.01 -6.33 -8.58
N ASP A 124 20.92 -5.60 -7.93
CA ASP A 124 22.08 -6.24 -7.30
C ASP A 124 21.60 -7.33 -6.32
N ASP A 125 22.15 -8.53 -6.46
CA ASP A 125 21.88 -9.68 -5.59
C ASP A 125 20.38 -10.06 -5.48
N CYS A 126 19.51 -9.62 -6.40
CA CYS A 126 18.09 -9.94 -6.37
C CYS A 126 17.50 -10.02 -7.79
N ALA A 127 16.73 -11.06 -8.06
CA ALA A 127 16.03 -11.26 -9.32
C ALA A 127 14.65 -11.89 -9.09
N LEU A 128 13.65 -11.36 -9.80
CA LEU A 128 12.32 -11.95 -9.94
C LEU A 128 12.05 -12.13 -11.43
N ASP A 129 12.08 -13.38 -11.88
CA ASP A 129 12.06 -13.71 -13.30
C ASP A 129 10.78 -14.48 -13.67
N LEU A 130 9.96 -13.92 -14.56
CA LEU A 130 8.78 -14.59 -15.11
C LEU A 130 9.19 -15.38 -16.36
N SER A 131 8.86 -16.67 -16.38
CA SER A 131 9.12 -17.53 -17.54
C SER A 131 8.50 -17.00 -18.83
N GLU A 132 9.08 -17.36 -19.98
CA GLU A 132 8.62 -16.91 -21.31
C GLU A 132 7.16 -17.30 -21.59
N ASP A 133 6.72 -18.46 -21.10
CA ASP A 133 5.33 -18.95 -21.20
C ASP A 133 4.39 -18.35 -20.13
N GLY A 134 4.91 -17.55 -19.20
CA GLY A 134 4.15 -16.88 -18.14
C GLY A 134 3.56 -17.84 -17.10
N THR A 135 4.14 -19.04 -16.92
CA THR A 135 3.62 -20.07 -16.02
C THR A 135 4.31 -20.15 -14.66
N ASN A 136 5.55 -19.65 -14.55
CA ASN A 136 6.28 -19.71 -13.30
C ASN A 136 7.20 -18.51 -13.08
N TYR A 137 7.41 -18.18 -11.80
CA TYR A 137 8.41 -17.22 -11.35
C TYR A 137 9.60 -17.95 -10.73
N THR A 138 10.82 -17.49 -11.03
CA THR A 138 12.01 -17.79 -10.23
C THR A 138 12.38 -16.57 -9.39
N ILE A 139 12.58 -16.77 -8.09
CA ILE A 139 12.92 -15.73 -7.12
C ILE A 139 14.29 -16.05 -6.53
N LYS A 140 15.26 -15.17 -6.73
CA LYS A 140 16.61 -15.29 -6.16
C LYS A 140 16.95 -14.03 -5.40
N SER A 141 17.42 -14.16 -4.17
CA SER A 141 17.91 -13.03 -3.40
C SER A 141 19.05 -13.43 -2.48
N LEU A 142 20.19 -12.74 -2.59
CA LEU A 142 21.37 -12.84 -1.73
C LEU A 142 21.57 -11.56 -0.89
N ASN A 143 20.63 -10.61 -0.98
CA ASN A 143 20.74 -9.28 -0.41
C ASN A 143 20.76 -9.20 1.13
N ASP A 144 20.27 -10.24 1.83
CA ASP A 144 20.37 -10.37 3.28
C ASP A 144 20.85 -11.78 3.63
N LYS A 145 22.04 -11.87 4.25
CA LYS A 145 22.64 -13.16 4.65
C LYS A 145 21.83 -13.92 5.69
N ARG A 146 20.88 -13.26 6.36
CA ARG A 146 19.95 -13.92 7.28
C ARG A 146 18.84 -14.66 6.54
N SER A 147 18.56 -14.28 5.29
CA SER A 147 17.49 -14.84 4.47
C SER A 147 17.87 -14.84 2.99
N ILE A 148 18.61 -15.87 2.58
CA ILE A 148 18.95 -16.10 1.17
C ILE A 148 17.81 -16.87 0.52
N VAL A 149 17.17 -16.27 -0.48
CA VAL A 149 15.98 -16.82 -1.15
C VAL A 149 16.37 -17.46 -2.48
N ASN A 150 15.92 -18.70 -2.71
CA ASN A 150 16.00 -19.38 -3.99
C ASN A 150 14.76 -20.24 -4.19
N LEU A 151 13.76 -19.68 -4.86
CA LEU A 151 12.43 -20.27 -4.99
C LEU A 151 12.01 -20.33 -6.45
N LYS A 152 11.15 -21.31 -6.77
CA LYS A 152 10.39 -21.38 -8.01
C LYS A 152 8.92 -21.54 -7.68
N ILE A 153 8.09 -20.65 -8.21
CA ILE A 153 6.64 -20.63 -7.99
C ILE A 153 5.94 -20.91 -9.31
N THR A 154 5.28 -22.06 -9.44
CA THR A 154 4.61 -22.47 -10.68
C THR A 154 3.10 -22.43 -10.48
N ARG A 155 2.37 -21.70 -11.32
CA ARG A 155 0.90 -21.65 -11.23
C ARG A 155 0.32 -23.04 -11.49
N LYS A 156 -0.68 -23.42 -10.70
CA LYS A 156 -1.43 -24.68 -10.85
C LYS A 156 -2.84 -24.44 -11.35
N ALA A 157 -3.38 -23.24 -11.16
CA ALA A 157 -4.62 -22.78 -11.77
C ALA A 157 -4.35 -21.54 -12.65
N PRO A 158 -5.26 -21.21 -13.60
CA PRO A 158 -5.24 -19.91 -14.25
C PRO A 158 -5.30 -18.79 -13.21
N GLY A 159 -4.58 -17.71 -13.48
CA GLY A 159 -4.66 -16.49 -12.67
C GLY A 159 -5.81 -15.60 -13.14
N PHE A 160 -6.23 -14.63 -12.31
CA PHE A 160 -7.31 -13.72 -12.70
C PHE A 160 -7.17 -12.30 -12.13
N VAL A 161 -7.86 -11.38 -12.78
CA VAL A 161 -8.36 -10.12 -12.19
C VAL A 161 -9.88 -10.16 -12.10
N ALA A 162 -10.48 -9.46 -11.14
CA ALA A 162 -11.92 -9.20 -11.19
C ALA A 162 -12.25 -8.21 -12.31
N GLY A 163 -13.44 -8.35 -12.90
CA GLY A 163 -13.82 -7.49 -14.01
C GLY A 163 -12.96 -7.72 -15.25
N LYS A 164 -12.89 -6.70 -16.11
CA LYS A 164 -12.16 -6.75 -17.37
C LYS A 164 -10.68 -6.42 -17.20
N THR A 165 -10.37 -5.49 -16.31
CA THR A 165 -9.01 -4.94 -16.14
C THR A 165 -8.45 -5.12 -14.74
N GLY A 166 -9.31 -5.38 -13.76
CA GLY A 166 -8.95 -5.41 -12.34
C GLY A 166 -8.86 -4.03 -11.69
N ASN A 167 -9.17 -2.95 -12.42
CA ASN A 167 -8.96 -1.59 -11.93
C ASN A 167 -10.15 -1.05 -11.15
N THR A 168 -9.84 -0.47 -9.99
CA THR A 168 -10.65 0.54 -9.32
C THR A 168 -10.01 1.90 -9.59
N LEU A 169 -10.80 2.88 -10.02
CA LEU A 169 -10.31 4.21 -10.39
C LEU A 169 -10.76 5.27 -9.40
N TYR A 170 -9.88 6.24 -9.16
CA TYR A 170 -10.09 7.37 -8.25
C TYR A 170 -10.04 8.67 -9.05
N GLY A 171 -11.05 9.51 -8.88
CA GLY A 171 -11.14 10.78 -9.59
C GLY A 171 -12.55 11.32 -9.71
N THR A 172 -12.71 12.64 -9.68
CA THR A 172 -13.97 13.30 -10.06
C THR A 172 -14.21 13.29 -11.57
N ASP A 173 -13.15 13.10 -12.36
CA ASP A 173 -13.21 12.80 -13.78
C ASP A 173 -12.61 11.41 -14.00
N LEU A 174 -13.48 10.42 -14.18
CA LEU A 174 -13.08 9.02 -14.35
C LEU A 174 -12.54 8.72 -15.77
N GLY A 175 -12.66 9.66 -16.71
CA GLY A 175 -11.96 9.61 -17.98
C GLY A 175 -10.47 9.94 -17.83
N ASN A 176 -10.12 10.70 -16.79
CA ASN A 176 -8.74 11.08 -16.44
C ASN A 176 -8.51 10.87 -14.93
N PRO A 177 -8.54 9.61 -14.45
CA PRO A 177 -8.41 9.31 -13.03
C PRO A 177 -7.04 9.77 -12.51
N TRP A 178 -7.00 10.28 -11.29
CA TRP A 178 -5.73 10.66 -10.63
C TRP A 178 -5.08 9.50 -9.89
N GLY A 179 -5.80 8.40 -9.71
CA GLY A 179 -5.31 7.24 -9.01
C GLY A 179 -6.04 5.97 -9.46
N SER A 180 -5.38 4.84 -9.24
CA SER A 180 -5.94 3.52 -9.54
C SER A 180 -5.46 2.49 -8.53
N MET A 181 -6.22 1.41 -8.43
CA MET A 181 -5.86 0.21 -7.70
C MET A 181 -6.17 -1.01 -8.54
N ARG A 182 -5.24 -1.97 -8.57
CA ARG A 182 -5.41 -3.24 -9.29
C ARG A 182 -4.84 -4.38 -8.47
N HIS A 183 -5.54 -5.50 -8.46
CA HIS A 183 -5.08 -6.76 -7.90
C HIS A 183 -5.23 -7.87 -8.92
N ALA A 184 -4.14 -8.59 -9.17
CA ALA A 184 -4.08 -9.76 -10.04
C ALA A 184 -3.52 -10.93 -9.23
N PHE A 185 -4.15 -12.09 -9.34
CA PHE A 185 -3.84 -13.24 -8.49
C PHE A 185 -3.50 -14.48 -9.30
N TRP A 186 -2.52 -15.26 -8.85
CA TRP A 186 -2.50 -16.70 -9.08
C TRP A 186 -3.00 -17.38 -7.80
N PRO A 187 -4.28 -17.80 -7.78
CA PRO A 187 -4.92 -18.26 -6.55
C PRO A 187 -4.34 -19.58 -6.04
N ARG A 188 -3.67 -20.35 -6.91
CA ARG A 188 -3.10 -21.64 -6.56
C ARG A 188 -1.80 -21.89 -7.34
N CYS A 189 -0.72 -22.07 -6.61
CA CYS A 189 0.61 -22.36 -7.13
C CYS A 189 1.26 -23.50 -6.35
N ALA A 190 2.29 -24.11 -6.94
CA ALA A 190 3.26 -24.91 -6.23
C ALA A 190 4.54 -24.09 -6.02
N ALA A 191 5.08 -24.16 -4.82
CA ALA A 191 6.40 -23.65 -4.48
C ALA A 191 7.41 -24.80 -4.45
N GLU A 192 8.63 -24.50 -4.88
CA GLU A 192 9.81 -25.35 -4.80
C GLU A 192 11.01 -24.50 -4.39
N GLY A 193 11.97 -25.09 -3.69
CA GLY A 193 13.22 -24.42 -3.32
C GLY A 193 13.26 -24.01 -1.84
N THR A 194 14.20 -23.13 -1.50
CA THR A 194 14.55 -22.88 -0.10
C THR A 194 14.67 -21.40 0.23
N ILE A 195 14.48 -21.10 1.52
CA ILE A 195 14.99 -19.89 2.14
C ILE A 195 16.06 -20.31 3.14
N THR A 196 17.31 -19.91 2.88
CA THR A 196 18.46 -20.25 3.72
C THR A 196 18.68 -19.21 4.79
N THR A 197 18.67 -19.69 6.04
CA THR A 197 18.94 -18.90 7.25
C THR A 197 20.32 -19.27 7.81
N PRO A 198 20.85 -18.55 8.82
CA PRO A 198 22.08 -18.94 9.49
C PRO A 198 22.04 -20.34 10.13
N ASP A 199 20.84 -20.83 10.47
CA ASP A 199 20.63 -22.17 11.04
C ASP A 199 20.60 -23.26 9.96
N GLY A 200 20.51 -22.88 8.68
CA GLY A 200 20.42 -23.78 7.54
C GLY A 200 19.26 -23.46 6.59
N PRO A 201 19.15 -24.23 5.49
CA PRO A 201 18.07 -24.11 4.53
C PRO A 201 16.74 -24.62 5.09
N ILE A 202 15.67 -23.86 4.88
CA ILE A 202 14.29 -24.28 5.11
C ILE A 202 13.66 -24.57 3.74
N ASP A 203 13.12 -25.76 3.57
CA ASP A 203 12.43 -26.19 2.35
C ASP A 203 11.00 -25.62 2.32
N PHE A 204 10.69 -24.90 1.24
CA PHE A 204 9.37 -24.33 0.99
C PHE A 204 8.65 -25.05 -0.16
N THR A 205 9.02 -26.30 -0.43
CA THR A 205 8.18 -27.20 -1.22
C THR A 205 6.78 -27.27 -0.61
N GLY A 206 5.77 -26.93 -1.40
CA GLY A 206 4.39 -26.91 -0.94
C GLY A 206 3.47 -26.03 -1.78
N LYS A 207 2.45 -25.45 -1.14
CA LYS A 207 1.46 -24.59 -1.82
C LYS A 207 1.90 -23.15 -1.77
N ALA A 208 1.51 -22.38 -2.78
CA ALA A 208 1.76 -20.96 -2.82
C ALA A 208 0.62 -20.17 -3.45
N PHE A 209 0.65 -18.88 -3.16
CA PHE A 209 -0.22 -17.87 -3.72
C PHE A 209 0.61 -16.70 -4.22
N TYR A 210 0.25 -16.16 -5.38
CA TYR A 210 0.90 -14.97 -5.93
C TYR A 210 -0.10 -13.84 -6.08
N SER A 211 0.32 -12.65 -5.64
CA SER A 211 -0.41 -11.40 -5.75
C SER A 211 0.45 -10.33 -6.42
N PHE A 212 -0.09 -9.77 -7.48
CA PHE A 212 0.41 -8.56 -8.11
C PHE A 212 -0.55 -7.42 -7.80
N ALA A 213 -0.11 -6.50 -6.95
CA ALA A 213 -0.86 -5.30 -6.61
C ALA A 213 -0.21 -4.06 -7.22
N LEU A 214 -1.04 -3.21 -7.83
CA LEU A 214 -0.62 -1.88 -8.27
C LEU A 214 -1.53 -0.85 -7.62
N GLN A 215 -0.93 0.08 -6.91
CA GLN A 215 -1.60 1.21 -6.31
C GLN A 215 -1.00 2.49 -6.90
N GLY A 216 -1.66 3.07 -7.89
CA GLY A 216 -1.26 4.29 -8.60
C GLY A 216 -1.55 5.58 -7.83
N MET A 217 -1.42 5.57 -6.50
CA MET A 217 -1.59 6.74 -5.62
C MET A 217 -0.99 6.47 -4.23
N LYS A 218 -1.10 7.41 -3.29
CA LYS A 218 -0.63 7.24 -1.91
C LYS A 218 -1.48 6.20 -1.14
N PRO A 219 -0.86 5.27 -0.37
CA PRO A 219 -1.62 4.20 0.31
C PRO A 219 -2.73 4.67 1.24
N HIS A 220 -2.45 5.69 2.06
CA HIS A 220 -3.42 6.24 3.02
C HIS A 220 -4.55 7.02 2.36
N HIS A 221 -4.43 7.40 1.08
CA HIS A 221 -5.53 7.97 0.30
C HIS A 221 -6.34 6.88 -0.42
N ALA A 222 -5.69 5.77 -0.79
CA ALA A 222 -6.33 4.67 -1.49
C ALA A 222 -7.28 3.89 -0.56
N ALA A 223 -6.84 3.58 0.65
CA ALA A 223 -7.58 2.73 1.57
C ALA A 223 -7.35 3.13 3.04
N ALA A 224 -8.41 3.02 3.82
CA ALA A 224 -8.41 3.20 5.27
C ALA A 224 -8.21 1.87 6.02
N ARG A 225 -8.67 0.76 5.44
CA ARG A 225 -8.51 -0.59 5.99
C ARG A 225 -8.50 -1.64 4.89
N TRP A 226 -7.90 -2.78 5.20
CA TRP A 226 -7.84 -3.95 4.35
C TRP A 226 -8.10 -5.23 5.13
N THR A 227 -8.67 -6.22 4.45
CA THR A 227 -8.68 -7.60 4.92
C THR A 227 -8.29 -8.51 3.77
N PHE A 228 -7.26 -9.33 4.00
CA PHE A 228 -6.72 -10.28 3.04
C PHE A 228 -6.84 -11.71 3.57
N ALA A 229 -7.11 -12.65 2.68
CA ALA A 229 -7.08 -14.08 2.94
C ALA A 229 -6.49 -14.84 1.76
N ASP A 230 -5.55 -15.71 2.07
CA ASP A 230 -5.09 -16.82 1.24
C ASP A 230 -5.39 -18.11 1.98
N PHE A 231 -6.29 -18.92 1.44
CA PHE A 231 -6.68 -20.20 2.03
C PHE A 231 -6.36 -21.34 1.08
N GLN A 232 -5.58 -22.30 1.54
CA GLN A 232 -5.12 -23.43 0.74
C GLN A 232 -5.57 -24.76 1.37
N THR A 233 -6.31 -25.54 0.61
CA THR A 233 -6.73 -26.92 0.95
C THR A 233 -6.02 -27.92 0.03
N PRO A 234 -6.11 -29.24 0.28
CA PRO A 234 -5.58 -30.26 -0.62
C PRO A 234 -6.06 -30.08 -2.07
N THR A 235 -7.32 -29.73 -2.30
CA THR A 235 -7.90 -29.66 -3.66
C THR A 235 -8.11 -28.22 -4.13
N TYR A 236 -8.59 -27.35 -3.25
CA TYR A 236 -9.03 -25.99 -3.57
C TYR A 236 -8.13 -24.91 -2.97
N SER A 237 -8.20 -23.71 -3.54
CA SER A 237 -7.80 -22.49 -2.86
C SER A 237 -8.93 -21.47 -2.88
N ALA A 238 -8.96 -20.61 -1.87
CA ALA A 238 -9.88 -19.48 -1.79
C ALA A 238 -9.10 -18.22 -1.43
N VAL A 239 -9.27 -17.16 -2.22
CA VAL A 239 -8.63 -15.86 -2.02
C VAL A 239 -9.69 -14.79 -1.80
N LEU A 240 -9.40 -13.84 -0.91
CA LEU A 240 -10.17 -12.62 -0.75
C LEU A 240 -9.25 -11.44 -0.44
N MET A 241 -9.48 -10.33 -1.12
CA MET A 241 -8.89 -9.04 -0.82
C MET A 241 -10.01 -8.00 -0.77
N GLN A 242 -10.31 -7.50 0.43
CA GLN A 242 -11.23 -6.39 0.62
C GLN A 242 -10.47 -5.17 1.10
N PHE A 243 -10.77 -4.01 0.53
CA PHE A 243 -10.39 -2.73 1.12
C PHE A 243 -11.58 -1.82 1.25
N VAL A 244 -11.47 -0.89 2.19
CA VAL A 244 -12.43 0.19 2.37
C VAL A 244 -11.69 1.50 2.25
N THR A 245 -12.20 2.35 1.37
CA THR A 245 -11.62 3.66 1.11
C THR A 245 -11.76 4.61 2.31
N PRO A 246 -10.92 5.64 2.42
CA PRO A 246 -11.13 6.72 3.37
C PRO A 246 -12.46 7.45 3.13
N PRO A 247 -12.93 8.27 4.10
CA PRO A 247 -14.12 9.11 3.95
C PRO A 247 -14.11 9.98 2.68
N SER A 248 -12.92 10.33 2.14
CA SER A 248 -12.74 11.04 0.89
C SER A 248 -13.56 10.47 -0.28
N TYR A 249 -13.69 9.15 -0.34
CA TYR A 249 -14.36 8.41 -1.41
C TYR A 249 -15.64 7.71 -0.92
N GLY A 250 -16.26 8.25 0.13
CA GLY A 250 -17.53 7.77 0.67
C GLY A 250 -17.43 6.48 1.48
N THR A 251 -16.24 6.09 1.93
CA THR A 251 -16.05 4.83 2.68
C THR A 251 -16.54 3.61 1.89
N THR A 252 -16.33 3.69 0.57
CA THR A 252 -16.67 2.63 -0.39
C THR A 252 -15.84 1.38 -0.10
N THR A 253 -16.54 0.25 0.01
CA THR A 253 -15.96 -1.09 0.11
C THR A 253 -15.74 -1.66 -1.28
N VAL A 254 -14.55 -2.22 -1.51
CA VAL A 254 -14.21 -2.95 -2.72
C VAL A 254 -13.71 -4.32 -2.31
N THR A 255 -14.28 -5.37 -2.88
CA THR A 255 -13.87 -6.75 -2.61
C THR A 255 -13.54 -7.43 -3.92
N ILE A 256 -12.42 -8.15 -3.93
CA ILE A 256 -12.03 -9.09 -4.98
C ILE A 256 -11.89 -10.45 -4.31
N GLY A 257 -12.46 -11.50 -4.88
CA GLY A 257 -12.34 -12.85 -4.38
C GLY A 257 -12.41 -13.89 -5.47
N GLY A 258 -12.00 -15.11 -5.15
CA GLY A 258 -12.13 -16.24 -6.05
C GLY A 258 -11.81 -17.57 -5.39
N ILE A 259 -12.26 -18.65 -6.03
CA ILE A 259 -12.00 -20.03 -5.65
C ILE A 259 -11.44 -20.73 -6.88
N ALA A 260 -10.38 -21.50 -6.69
CA ALA A 260 -9.73 -22.24 -7.76
C ALA A 260 -9.36 -23.66 -7.30
N LYS A 261 -9.10 -24.53 -8.26
CA LYS A 261 -8.42 -25.82 -8.09
C LYS A 261 -7.43 -25.99 -9.24
N ASP A 262 -6.66 -27.06 -9.23
CA ASP A 262 -5.69 -27.32 -10.29
C ASP A 262 -6.38 -27.31 -11.67
N GLY A 263 -5.84 -26.50 -12.58
CA GLY A 263 -6.33 -26.30 -13.95
C GLY A 263 -7.54 -25.37 -14.11
N GLU A 264 -8.18 -24.91 -13.03
CA GLU A 264 -9.49 -24.25 -13.14
C GLU A 264 -9.74 -23.15 -12.10
N ILE A 265 -10.25 -22.00 -12.55
CA ILE A 265 -10.92 -21.02 -11.68
C ILE A 265 -12.40 -21.43 -11.58
N ILE A 266 -12.86 -21.78 -10.38
CA ILE A 266 -14.26 -22.14 -10.12
C ILE A 266 -15.13 -20.88 -10.18
N ILE A 267 -14.73 -19.86 -9.44
CA ILE A 267 -15.31 -18.51 -9.46
C ILE A 267 -14.23 -17.46 -9.23
N GLY A 268 -14.40 -16.29 -9.81
CA GLY A 268 -13.59 -15.10 -9.57
C GLY A 268 -14.44 -13.86 -9.80
N GLY A 269 -14.19 -12.80 -9.04
CA GLY A 269 -14.89 -11.53 -9.21
C GLY A 269 -15.02 -10.74 -7.93
N VAL A 270 -16.18 -10.11 -7.75
CA VAL A 270 -16.44 -9.17 -6.65
C VAL A 270 -17.51 -9.65 -5.67
N ASP A 271 -18.18 -10.77 -5.98
CA ASP A 271 -19.25 -11.36 -5.17
C ASP A 271 -18.66 -12.18 -4.02
N SER A 272 -17.97 -11.48 -3.13
CA SER A 272 -17.38 -12.05 -1.93
C SER A 272 -17.48 -11.05 -0.79
N THR A 273 -17.59 -11.56 0.44
CA THR A 273 -17.70 -10.71 1.63
C THR A 273 -16.79 -11.20 2.73
N VAL A 274 -16.45 -10.28 3.62
CA VAL A 274 -15.74 -10.58 4.86
C VAL A 274 -16.38 -9.83 6.02
N ALA A 275 -16.48 -10.52 7.16
CA ALA A 275 -16.91 -9.96 8.42
C ALA A 275 -15.94 -10.37 9.53
N HIS A 276 -15.42 -9.39 10.28
CA HIS A 276 -14.78 -9.65 11.57
C HIS A 276 -15.90 -9.92 12.59
N THR A 277 -16.26 -11.18 12.77
CA THR A 277 -17.43 -11.61 13.56
C THR A 277 -17.24 -11.39 15.06
N ARG A 278 -15.98 -11.37 15.51
CA ARG A 278 -15.59 -10.96 16.86
C ARG A 278 -14.28 -10.20 16.81
N THR A 279 -14.17 -9.15 17.62
CA THR A 279 -12.98 -8.30 17.71
C THR A 279 -12.70 -7.94 19.16
N LYS A 280 -11.43 -7.68 19.48
CA LYS A 280 -10.99 -7.04 20.73
C LYS A 280 -10.29 -5.72 20.42
N THR A 281 -10.29 -4.79 21.36
CA THR A 281 -9.48 -3.58 21.24
C THR A 281 -8.03 -3.91 21.56
N ASP A 282 -7.11 -3.65 20.63
CA ASP A 282 -5.67 -3.76 20.91
C ASP A 282 -5.23 -2.58 21.78
N SER A 283 -4.59 -2.86 22.92
CA SER A 283 -4.29 -1.84 23.93
C SER A 283 -3.22 -0.82 23.53
N GLU A 284 -2.42 -1.09 22.49
CA GLU A 284 -1.35 -0.20 22.04
C GLU A 284 -1.81 0.64 20.84
N SER A 285 -2.47 -0.01 19.90
CA SER A 285 -2.91 0.59 18.64
C SER A 285 -4.32 1.18 18.72
N GLU A 286 -5.16 0.70 19.64
CA GLU A 286 -6.59 1.02 19.80
C GLU A 286 -7.50 0.50 18.68
N TRP A 287 -6.95 -0.26 17.72
CA TRP A 287 -7.73 -0.85 16.64
C TRP A 287 -8.57 -2.06 17.08
N PRO A 288 -9.70 -2.34 16.39
CA PRO A 288 -10.51 -3.53 16.62
C PRO A 288 -9.85 -4.77 15.98
N GLU A 289 -8.84 -5.30 16.67
CA GLU A 289 -8.13 -6.53 16.30
C GLU A 289 -9.13 -7.70 16.15
N PRO A 290 -9.17 -8.38 14.98
CA PRO A 290 -10.02 -9.54 14.78
C PRO A 290 -9.65 -10.73 15.68
N GLU A 291 -10.67 -11.37 16.25
CA GLU A 291 -10.56 -12.64 16.97
C GLU A 291 -11.26 -13.79 16.25
N ALA A 292 -12.29 -13.49 15.45
CA ALA A 292 -13.00 -14.44 14.62
C ALA A 292 -13.42 -13.77 13.30
N ILE A 293 -13.51 -14.56 12.25
CA ILE A 293 -13.75 -14.08 10.90
C ILE A 293 -14.71 -14.99 10.15
N LYS A 294 -15.43 -14.39 9.20
CA LYS A 294 -16.25 -15.09 8.22
C LYS A 294 -15.95 -14.52 6.84
N PHE A 295 -15.57 -15.39 5.93
CA PHE A 295 -15.44 -15.10 4.51
C PHE A 295 -16.53 -15.86 3.75
N THR A 296 -17.15 -15.21 2.78
CA THR A 296 -18.11 -15.86 1.87
C THR A 296 -17.79 -15.54 0.43
N TRP A 297 -18.08 -16.49 -0.44
CA TRP A 297 -18.04 -16.31 -1.89
C TRP A 297 -19.35 -16.82 -2.48
N SER A 298 -19.84 -16.13 -3.51
CA SER A 298 -20.96 -16.60 -4.30
C SER A 298 -20.69 -16.33 -5.78
N GLY A 299 -21.33 -17.09 -6.66
CA GLY A 299 -21.19 -16.88 -8.10
C GLY A 299 -21.75 -18.02 -8.90
N LYS A 300 -21.27 -18.13 -10.14
CA LYS A 300 -21.58 -19.24 -11.03
C LYS A 300 -20.31 -19.74 -11.70
N THR A 301 -20.19 -21.05 -11.85
CA THR A 301 -19.14 -21.68 -12.64
C THR A 301 -19.28 -21.33 -14.13
N LYS A 302 -18.27 -21.68 -14.94
CA LYS A 302 -18.30 -21.50 -16.41
C LYS A 302 -19.48 -22.23 -17.07
N ASP A 303 -19.91 -23.38 -16.55
CA ASP A 303 -21.09 -24.14 -17.00
C ASP A 303 -22.41 -23.68 -16.36
N GLY A 304 -22.40 -22.60 -15.56
CA GLY A 304 -23.59 -21.94 -15.03
C GLY A 304 -24.15 -22.51 -13.72
N LYS A 305 -23.46 -23.45 -13.07
CA LYS A 305 -23.86 -23.98 -11.75
C LYS A 305 -23.64 -22.92 -10.68
N ALA A 306 -24.61 -22.78 -9.77
CA ALA A 306 -24.49 -21.88 -8.63
C ALA A 306 -23.35 -22.33 -7.72
N VAL A 307 -22.56 -21.37 -7.23
CA VAL A 307 -21.49 -21.61 -6.27
C VAL A 307 -21.74 -20.78 -5.02
N GLU A 308 -21.64 -21.41 -3.87
CA GLU A 308 -21.63 -20.76 -2.56
C GLU A 308 -20.50 -21.35 -1.73
N ALA A 309 -19.74 -20.50 -1.04
CA ALA A 309 -18.69 -20.97 -0.16
C ALA A 309 -18.59 -20.12 1.11
N VAL A 310 -18.16 -20.78 2.19
CA VAL A 310 -17.91 -20.11 3.47
C VAL A 310 -16.68 -20.70 4.15
N ILE A 311 -15.89 -19.80 4.73
CA ILE A 311 -14.86 -20.11 5.74
C ILE A 311 -15.20 -19.26 6.95
N GLU A 312 -15.39 -19.90 8.10
CA GLU A 312 -15.80 -19.21 9.33
C GLU A 312 -15.15 -19.85 10.55
N GLY A 313 -14.63 -19.03 11.46
CA GLY A 313 -14.14 -19.50 12.74
C GLY A 313 -13.23 -18.51 13.46
N ASP A 314 -12.68 -18.97 14.58
CA ASP A 314 -11.74 -18.22 15.41
C ASP A 314 -10.37 -18.14 14.73
N LEU A 315 -9.75 -16.97 14.78
CA LEU A 315 -8.41 -16.73 14.24
C LEU A 315 -7.29 -17.20 15.19
N GLY A 316 -7.65 -17.55 16.44
CA GLY A 316 -6.71 -17.98 17.46
C GLY A 316 -5.69 -16.90 17.83
N LYS A 317 -4.49 -17.34 18.24
CA LYS A 317 -3.37 -16.44 18.51
C LYS A 317 -2.85 -15.84 17.20
N ARG A 318 -2.76 -14.50 17.13
CA ARG A 318 -2.11 -13.82 16.00
C ARG A 318 -0.66 -14.29 15.84
N LEU A 319 -0.18 -14.35 14.60
CA LEU A 319 1.23 -14.58 14.28
C LEU A 319 2.06 -13.34 14.60
N ASP A 320 1.60 -12.18 14.13
CA ASP A 320 2.32 -10.94 14.29
C ASP A 320 1.40 -9.71 14.28
N ARG A 321 1.92 -8.59 14.79
CA ARG A 321 1.31 -7.27 14.73
C ARG A 321 2.38 -6.27 14.28
N VAL A 322 2.33 -5.89 13.01
CA VAL A 322 3.29 -4.98 12.39
C VAL A 322 2.86 -3.53 12.60
N ASP A 323 3.69 -2.75 13.28
CA ASP A 323 3.61 -1.28 13.26
C ASP A 323 4.31 -0.78 11.99
N VAL A 324 3.53 -0.44 10.97
CA VAL A 324 4.09 -0.02 9.67
C VAL A 324 4.93 1.25 9.84
N MET A 325 4.55 2.13 10.77
CA MET A 325 5.37 3.32 11.04
C MET A 325 6.69 2.95 11.69
N ALA A 326 6.80 1.89 12.49
CA ALA A 326 8.11 1.46 13.01
C ALA A 326 9.06 1.07 11.86
N GLU A 327 8.55 0.34 10.88
CA GLU A 327 9.31 -0.27 9.77
C GLU A 327 9.74 0.71 8.67
N VAL A 328 9.03 1.83 8.52
CA VAL A 328 9.26 2.78 7.43
C VAL A 328 10.53 3.62 7.66
N PRO A 329 11.39 3.84 6.62
CA PRO A 329 12.57 4.69 6.73
C PRO A 329 12.29 6.11 7.22
N ALA A 330 13.28 6.72 7.89
CA ALA A 330 13.13 8.03 8.53
C ALA A 330 12.72 9.18 7.58
N PHE A 331 13.11 9.13 6.31
CA PHE A 331 12.73 10.17 5.34
C PHE A 331 11.26 10.06 4.92
N VAL A 332 10.71 8.84 4.80
CA VAL A 332 9.29 8.61 4.49
C VAL A 332 8.42 9.00 5.69
N LYS A 333 8.87 8.72 6.93
CA LYS A 333 8.21 9.21 8.16
C LYS A 333 7.99 10.72 8.15
N ARG A 334 8.90 11.52 7.58
CA ARG A 334 8.76 12.99 7.50
C ARG A 334 7.70 13.43 6.49
N ILE A 335 7.48 12.65 5.43
CA ILE A 335 6.43 12.90 4.43
C ILE A 335 5.05 12.53 5.01
N VAL A 336 4.99 11.44 5.78
CA VAL A 336 3.77 10.93 6.40
C VAL A 336 3.43 11.64 7.72
N ALA A 337 4.39 12.26 8.41
CA ALA A 337 4.14 13.03 9.63
C ALA A 337 3.19 14.23 9.44
N GLY A 338 2.91 14.63 8.19
CA GLY A 338 1.85 15.59 7.86
C GLY A 338 0.45 14.98 7.87
N ALA A 339 0.30 13.68 7.61
CA ALA A 339 -0.96 12.95 7.58
C ALA A 339 -1.53 12.76 8.99
N ALA A 340 -2.21 13.80 9.49
CA ALA A 340 -2.84 13.78 10.80
C ALA A 340 -3.80 12.58 10.93
N GLY A 341 -3.56 11.72 11.93
CA GLY A 341 -4.49 10.65 12.33
C GLY A 341 -4.29 9.27 11.69
N THR A 342 -3.23 9.04 10.92
CA THR A 342 -2.94 7.68 10.43
C THR A 342 -2.10 6.89 11.43
N LYS A 343 -2.56 5.69 11.79
CA LYS A 343 -1.89 4.77 12.71
C LYS A 343 -1.84 3.37 12.08
N PRO A 344 -1.00 3.15 11.07
CA PRO A 344 -1.06 1.94 10.27
C PRO A 344 -0.53 0.70 11.01
N TYR A 345 -1.42 -0.27 11.23
CA TYR A 345 -1.09 -1.57 11.81
C TYR A 345 -1.60 -2.70 10.92
N ILE A 346 -0.81 -3.78 10.83
CA ILE A 346 -1.19 -5.03 10.16
C ILE A 346 -1.19 -6.14 11.20
N TYR A 347 -2.32 -6.82 11.35
CA TYR A 347 -2.45 -8.02 12.16
C TYR A 347 -2.42 -9.23 11.24
N GLN A 348 -1.56 -10.20 11.54
CA GLN A 348 -1.35 -11.38 10.70
C GLN A 348 -1.76 -12.64 11.47
N TYR A 349 -2.44 -13.56 10.79
CA TYR A 349 -3.04 -14.75 11.39
C TYR A 349 -2.79 -15.99 10.53
N SER A 350 -2.60 -17.12 11.20
CA SER A 350 -2.71 -18.45 10.62
C SER A 350 -3.12 -19.43 11.73
N PRO A 351 -4.42 -19.73 11.88
CA PRO A 351 -4.91 -20.61 12.96
C PRO A 351 -4.23 -21.99 12.90
N GLN A 352 -3.44 -22.31 13.94
CA GLN A 352 -2.72 -23.59 14.04
C GLN A 352 -3.42 -24.58 14.98
N GLU A 353 -4.07 -24.11 16.05
CA GLU A 353 -4.73 -24.97 17.05
C GLU A 353 -5.99 -25.63 16.50
N LYS A 354 -6.80 -24.84 15.79
CA LYS A 354 -8.00 -25.30 15.10
C LYS A 354 -7.98 -24.74 13.70
N LYS A 355 -7.66 -25.58 12.73
CA LYS A 355 -7.71 -25.22 11.32
C LYS A 355 -9.15 -24.92 10.91
N LEU A 356 -9.28 -24.00 9.98
CA LEU A 356 -10.59 -23.64 9.43
C LEU A 356 -10.96 -24.59 8.28
N THR A 357 -12.24 -24.62 7.95
CA THR A 357 -12.79 -25.49 6.90
C THR A 357 -13.44 -24.64 5.82
N LEU A 358 -13.10 -24.89 4.57
CA LEU A 358 -13.85 -24.43 3.41
C LEU A 358 -15.07 -25.32 3.24
N LYS A 359 -16.26 -24.76 3.40
CA LYS A 359 -17.52 -25.37 2.99
C LYS A 359 -17.89 -24.79 1.64
N LEU A 360 -17.90 -25.59 0.60
CA LEU A 360 -18.11 -25.19 -0.79
C LEU A 360 -19.29 -25.99 -1.36
N LYS A 361 -20.24 -25.30 -1.97
CA LYS A 361 -21.36 -25.88 -2.68
C LYS A 361 -21.30 -25.50 -4.15
N ILE A 362 -21.36 -26.48 -5.05
CA ILE A 362 -21.39 -26.28 -6.51
C ILE A 362 -22.61 -27.03 -7.06
N GLY A 363 -23.69 -26.31 -7.35
CA GLY A 363 -24.99 -26.93 -7.65
C GLY A 363 -25.46 -27.77 -6.46
N ASP A 364 -25.61 -29.08 -6.68
CA ASP A 364 -26.02 -30.05 -5.65
C ASP A 364 -24.82 -30.70 -4.92
N GLU A 365 -23.59 -30.47 -5.39
CA GLU A 365 -22.39 -31.02 -4.78
C GLU A 365 -21.97 -30.18 -3.57
N GLU A 366 -21.77 -30.83 -2.42
CA GLU A 366 -21.28 -30.19 -1.19
C GLU A 366 -19.92 -30.77 -0.81
N ILE A 367 -18.95 -29.88 -0.64
CA ILE A 367 -17.55 -30.16 -0.36
C ILE A 367 -17.19 -29.49 0.96
N SER A 368 -16.40 -30.18 1.77
CA SER A 368 -15.89 -29.66 3.04
C SER A 368 -14.44 -30.06 3.21
N GLU A 369 -13.51 -29.10 3.08
CA GLU A 369 -12.07 -29.35 3.19
C GLU A 369 -11.41 -28.46 4.24
N GLU A 370 -10.66 -29.08 5.13
CA GLU A 370 -9.77 -28.36 6.05
C GLU A 370 -8.57 -27.79 5.27
N GLY A 371 -8.16 -26.57 5.62
CA GLY A 371 -7.07 -25.90 4.94
C GLY A 371 -6.25 -25.00 5.86
N GLN A 372 -5.17 -24.49 5.30
CA GLN A 372 -4.31 -23.52 5.95
C GLN A 372 -4.71 -22.12 5.49
N LEU A 373 -5.04 -21.27 6.47
CA LEU A 373 -5.31 -19.85 6.25
C LEU A 373 -4.03 -19.06 6.52
N PHE A 374 -3.70 -18.13 5.64
CA PHE A 374 -2.96 -16.92 5.99
C PHE A 374 -3.90 -15.72 5.79
N SER A 375 -4.06 -14.89 6.82
CA SER A 375 -4.95 -13.73 6.76
C SER A 375 -4.31 -12.51 7.38
N GLU A 376 -4.60 -11.35 6.80
CA GLU A 376 -4.16 -10.06 7.30
C GLU A 376 -5.35 -9.12 7.49
N ALA A 377 -5.35 -8.39 8.60
CA ALA A 377 -6.24 -7.26 8.81
C ALA A 377 -5.38 -6.00 8.97
N THR A 378 -5.54 -5.06 8.05
CA THR A 378 -4.80 -3.79 8.06
C THR A 378 -5.73 -2.65 8.42
N PHE A 379 -5.30 -1.79 9.33
CA PHE A 379 -5.98 -0.55 9.69
C PHE A 379 -5.02 0.61 9.50
N ILE A 380 -5.42 1.65 8.78
CA ILE A 380 -4.58 2.81 8.44
C ILE A 380 -5.16 4.09 9.05
N SER A 381 -6.45 4.32 8.83
CA SER A 381 -7.18 5.49 9.32
C SER A 381 -8.63 5.13 9.65
N GLU A 382 -9.31 5.99 10.43
CA GLU A 382 -10.72 5.76 10.75
C GLU A 382 -11.60 5.85 9.49
N ALA A 383 -12.26 4.74 9.18
CA ALA A 383 -13.40 4.73 8.28
C ALA A 383 -14.64 5.12 9.10
N VAL A 384 -15.22 6.29 8.86
CA VAL A 384 -16.47 6.69 9.54
C VAL A 384 -17.56 5.70 9.14
N THR A 385 -17.91 4.77 10.02
CA THR A 385 -19.09 3.94 9.84
C THR A 385 -20.32 4.77 10.20
N GLN A 386 -21.19 5.06 9.23
CA GLN A 386 -22.50 5.62 9.53
C GLN A 386 -23.30 4.60 10.34
N LYS A 387 -23.29 4.71 11.67
CA LYS A 387 -24.31 4.13 12.53
C LYS A 387 -25.34 5.22 12.82
N GLY A 388 -26.57 5.01 12.34
CA GLY A 388 -27.73 5.79 12.74
C GLY A 388 -28.07 5.59 14.22
N GLY A 389 -28.28 6.69 14.93
CA GLY A 389 -28.74 6.75 16.31
C GLY A 389 -28.50 8.16 16.89
N PRO A 390 -29.44 8.76 17.63
CA PRO A 390 -29.41 10.18 17.94
C PRO A 390 -28.23 10.52 18.86
N VAL A 391 -27.41 11.48 18.43
CA VAL A 391 -26.31 12.02 19.22
C VAL A 391 -26.90 12.87 20.35
N GLY A 392 -26.77 12.38 21.58
CA GLY A 392 -27.00 13.16 22.79
C GLY A 392 -26.07 14.37 22.82
N VAL A 393 -26.65 15.55 23.00
CA VAL A 393 -25.96 16.83 23.12
C VAL A 393 -25.14 16.84 24.42
N GLY A 394 -23.87 16.45 24.32
CA GLY A 394 -22.87 16.67 25.36
C GLY A 394 -22.39 18.12 25.33
N ARG A 395 -22.72 18.90 26.37
CA ARG A 395 -22.28 20.29 26.58
C ARG A 395 -20.75 20.39 26.62
N GLY A 396 -20.13 20.79 25.51
CA GLY A 396 -18.74 21.25 25.48
C GLY A 396 -18.62 22.62 26.15
N LYS A 397 -17.90 22.69 27.28
CA LYS A 397 -17.49 23.96 27.89
C LYS A 397 -16.48 24.64 26.97
N SER A 398 -16.87 25.81 26.45
CA SER A 398 -16.00 26.74 25.72
C SER A 398 -14.93 27.33 26.64
N TYR A 399 -13.65 27.05 26.37
CA TYR A 399 -12.53 27.87 26.84
C TYR A 399 -12.10 28.80 25.69
N PHE A 400 -12.83 29.90 25.50
CA PHE A 400 -12.32 31.06 24.77
C PHE A 400 -11.82 32.09 25.79
N GLY A 401 -10.52 32.06 26.07
CA GLY A 401 -9.81 33.15 26.74
C GLY A 401 -9.25 34.11 25.68
N GLY A 402 -9.54 35.41 25.81
CA GLY A 402 -9.11 36.45 24.89
C GLY A 402 -7.59 36.63 24.75
N PRO A 403 -7.12 37.41 23.76
CA PRO A 403 -5.72 37.43 23.33
C PRO A 403 -4.79 38.09 24.36
N GLN A 404 -3.88 37.30 24.94
CA GLN A 404 -2.76 37.82 25.74
C GLN A 404 -1.54 38.11 24.85
N ARG A 405 -0.96 39.29 25.06
CA ARG A 405 0.20 39.83 24.36
C ARG A 405 1.45 38.98 24.66
N MET A 406 1.93 38.20 23.69
CA MET A 406 3.15 37.39 23.86
C MET A 406 4.40 38.26 23.97
N ARG A 407 5.09 38.20 25.12
CA ARG A 407 6.43 38.76 25.32
C ARG A 407 7.47 37.85 24.64
N LYS A 408 8.46 38.45 23.94
CA LYS A 408 9.53 37.71 23.24
C LYS A 408 10.23 36.70 24.15
N MET A 409 10.28 35.44 23.71
CA MET A 409 10.99 34.36 24.42
C MET A 409 12.52 34.56 24.38
N LYS A 410 13.19 34.33 25.52
CA LYS A 410 14.66 34.31 25.58
C LYS A 410 15.22 33.01 24.98
N LYS A 411 16.39 33.09 24.35
CA LYS A 411 17.06 32.03 23.56
C LYS A 411 17.25 30.71 24.33
N ASP A 412 17.39 30.75 25.65
CA ASP A 412 17.55 29.55 26.48
C ASP A 412 16.22 28.82 26.74
N ALA A 413 15.09 29.52 26.67
CA ALA A 413 13.76 28.89 26.74
C ALA A 413 13.48 28.02 25.50
N ILE A 414 13.99 28.41 24.33
CA ILE A 414 13.86 27.64 23.09
C ILE A 414 14.61 26.31 23.21
N ARG A 415 15.83 26.32 23.78
CA ARG A 415 16.62 25.09 24.03
C ARG A 415 15.92 24.13 25.00
N GLY A 416 15.26 24.65 26.03
CA GLY A 416 14.45 23.86 26.97
C GLY A 416 13.21 23.24 26.32
N ILE A 417 12.51 23.99 25.46
CA ILE A 417 11.32 23.51 24.73
C ILE A 417 11.70 22.43 23.71
N THR A 418 12.79 22.58 22.96
CA THR A 418 13.22 21.59 21.95
C THR A 418 13.61 20.23 22.54
N ARG A 419 14.11 20.20 23.78
CA ARG A 419 14.43 18.94 24.48
C ARG A 419 13.18 18.22 25.00
N ARG A 420 12.13 18.96 25.39
CA ARG A 420 10.83 18.39 25.79
C ARG A 420 9.95 17.99 24.59
N GLY A 421 10.16 18.61 23.42
CA GLY A 421 9.50 18.27 22.16
C GLY A 421 10.18 17.15 21.35
N GLY A 422 11.16 16.42 21.92
CA GLY A 422 11.75 15.25 21.27
C GLY A 422 12.65 15.53 20.04
N VAL A 423 13.12 16.76 19.85
CA VAL A 423 13.98 17.11 18.72
C VAL A 423 15.40 16.56 18.94
N LYS A 424 15.78 15.51 18.21
CA LYS A 424 17.16 14.99 18.19
C LYS A 424 18.02 15.82 17.23
N PHE A 425 19.24 16.16 17.67
CA PHE A 425 20.21 16.87 16.85
C PHE A 425 20.74 15.95 15.74
N ILE A 426 20.76 16.48 14.50
CA ILE A 426 21.33 15.81 13.34
C ILE A 426 22.85 15.69 13.53
N SER A 427 23.40 14.50 13.23
CA SER A 427 24.84 14.25 13.23
C SER A 427 25.58 15.26 12.35
N GLY A 428 26.73 15.76 12.82
CA GLY A 428 27.59 16.70 12.11
C GLY A 428 27.95 16.27 10.68
N THR A 429 27.99 14.96 10.43
CA THR A 429 28.33 14.37 9.13
C THR A 429 27.29 14.62 8.04
N ILE A 430 26.00 14.72 8.38
CA ILE A 430 24.91 14.88 7.40
C ILE A 430 24.79 16.33 6.88
N TYR A 431 25.39 17.30 7.57
CA TYR A 431 25.33 18.70 7.12
C TYR A 431 26.07 18.93 5.82
N ASN A 432 27.14 18.19 5.55
CA ASN A 432 27.89 18.32 4.31
C ASN A 432 27.05 17.78 3.15
N ASP A 433 26.47 16.59 3.28
CA ASP A 433 25.62 15.98 2.25
C ASP A 433 24.37 16.84 1.95
N ILE A 434 23.70 17.35 2.99
CA ILE A 434 22.56 18.27 2.81
C ILE A 434 23.02 19.58 2.16
N ARG A 435 24.17 20.13 2.58
CA ARG A 435 24.72 21.36 1.99
C ARG A 435 25.06 21.14 0.52
N GLU A 436 25.63 20.00 0.15
CA GLU A 436 25.91 19.65 -1.24
C GLU A 436 24.64 19.59 -2.08
N VAL A 437 23.58 18.94 -1.59
CA VAL A 437 22.28 18.88 -2.26
C VAL A 437 21.67 20.28 -2.42
N LEU A 438 21.73 21.12 -1.38
CA LEU A 438 21.22 22.49 -1.43
C LEU A 438 22.02 23.36 -2.41
N ILE A 439 23.35 23.21 -2.44
CA ILE A 439 24.21 23.92 -3.40
C ILE A 439 23.94 23.44 -4.83
N ALA A 440 23.79 22.14 -5.07
CA ALA A 440 23.48 21.59 -6.38
C ALA A 440 22.13 22.12 -6.91
N ARG A 441 21.11 22.14 -6.05
CA ARG A 441 19.80 22.72 -6.37
C ARG A 441 19.88 24.21 -6.67
N LEU A 442 20.62 24.96 -5.84
CA LEU A 442 20.78 26.41 -6.03
C LEU A 442 21.51 26.73 -7.35
N LYS A 443 22.53 25.94 -7.71
CA LYS A 443 23.25 26.08 -8.99
C LYS A 443 22.32 25.86 -10.18
N LEU A 444 21.43 24.87 -10.14
CA LEU A 444 20.44 24.64 -11.20
C LEU A 444 19.48 25.82 -11.36
N ILE A 445 18.97 26.37 -10.25
CA ILE A 445 18.09 27.54 -10.26
C ILE A 445 18.83 28.77 -10.82
N ILE A 446 20.06 29.03 -10.36
CA ILE A 446 20.82 30.19 -10.82
C ILE A 446 21.14 30.07 -12.33
N ASN A 447 21.53 28.89 -12.81
CA ASN A 447 21.81 28.67 -14.24
C ASN A 447 20.58 28.94 -15.11
N ASP A 448 19.39 28.53 -14.68
CA ASP A 448 18.17 28.81 -15.42
C ASP A 448 17.76 30.29 -15.33
N CYS A 449 17.94 30.95 -14.17
CA CYS A 449 17.78 32.40 -14.05
C CYS A 449 18.72 33.15 -15.02
N ILE A 450 19.98 32.70 -15.15
CA ILE A 450 20.95 33.29 -16.09
C ILE A 450 20.45 33.14 -17.53
N LYS A 451 19.92 31.99 -17.94
CA LYS A 451 19.34 31.80 -19.28
C LYS A 451 18.21 32.78 -19.57
N TYR A 452 17.32 33.05 -18.61
CA TYR A 452 16.27 34.05 -18.78
C TYR A 452 16.83 35.48 -18.89
N VAL A 453 17.84 35.81 -18.10
CA VAL A 453 18.55 37.10 -18.17
C VAL A 453 19.28 37.30 -19.49
N GLU A 454 19.92 36.26 -20.03
CA GLU A 454 20.56 36.25 -21.34
C GLU A 454 19.53 36.41 -22.47
N TYR A 455 18.41 35.67 -22.41
CA TYR A 455 17.32 35.76 -23.37
C TYR A 455 16.76 37.19 -23.47
N ARG A 456 16.55 37.85 -22.33
CA ARG A 456 16.08 39.25 -22.27
C ARG A 456 17.20 40.28 -22.45
N LYS A 457 18.42 39.86 -22.79
CA LYS A 457 19.62 40.70 -23.02
C LYS A 457 19.95 41.67 -21.88
N ALA A 458 19.85 41.20 -20.63
CA ALA A 458 20.13 42.01 -19.45
C ALA A 458 21.36 41.51 -18.68
N LYS A 459 21.82 42.29 -17.70
CA LYS A 459 22.98 41.96 -16.85
C LYS A 459 22.63 41.65 -15.39
N THR A 460 21.34 41.72 -15.03
CA THR A 460 20.87 41.62 -13.63
C THR A 460 19.75 40.61 -13.54
N ILE A 461 19.77 39.71 -12.57
CA ILE A 461 18.63 38.79 -12.31
C ILE A 461 17.52 39.59 -11.61
N THR A 462 16.29 39.49 -12.12
CA THR A 462 15.10 40.10 -11.51
C THR A 462 14.26 39.07 -10.76
N VAL A 463 13.36 39.56 -9.90
CA VAL A 463 12.39 38.69 -9.19
C VAL A 463 11.58 37.85 -10.18
N GLN A 464 11.19 38.42 -11.32
CA GLN A 464 10.45 37.68 -12.36
C GLN A 464 11.27 36.52 -12.94
N ASP A 465 12.56 36.70 -13.20
CA ASP A 465 13.45 35.63 -13.70
C ASP A 465 13.50 34.45 -12.71
N VAL A 466 13.51 34.75 -11.41
CA VAL A 466 13.46 33.74 -10.33
C VAL A 466 12.10 33.06 -10.29
N LEU A 467 11.00 33.81 -10.38
CA LEU A 467 9.64 33.26 -10.37
C LEU A 467 9.40 32.35 -11.57
N PHE A 468 9.83 32.73 -12.77
CA PHE A 468 9.73 31.90 -13.97
C PHE A 468 10.55 30.62 -13.85
N THR A 469 11.78 30.73 -13.34
CA THR A 469 12.65 29.57 -13.10
C THR A 469 12.02 28.59 -12.11
N VAL A 470 11.58 29.10 -10.97
CA VAL A 470 11.02 28.30 -9.88
C VAL A 470 9.65 27.70 -10.26
N ARG A 471 8.86 28.40 -11.09
CA ARG A 471 7.64 27.86 -11.72
C ARG A 471 7.95 26.72 -12.70
N ARG A 472 9.02 26.81 -13.49
CA ARG A 472 9.49 25.73 -14.38
C ARG A 472 9.90 24.48 -13.59
N PHE A 473 10.51 24.64 -12.42
CA PHE A 473 10.85 23.53 -11.51
C PHE A 473 9.64 22.98 -10.72
N GLY A 474 8.42 23.41 -11.02
CA GLY A 474 7.20 22.92 -10.37
C GLY A 474 7.00 23.38 -8.93
N GLN A 475 7.67 24.45 -8.49
CA GLN A 475 7.63 24.95 -7.12
C GLN A 475 7.29 26.44 -7.00
N PRO A 476 6.19 26.94 -7.57
CA PRO A 476 5.88 28.37 -7.58
C PRO A 476 5.94 29.00 -6.18
N LEU A 477 6.63 30.13 -6.06
CA LEU A 477 6.69 30.93 -4.84
C LEU A 477 5.41 31.78 -4.72
N TYR A 478 4.51 31.37 -3.83
CA TYR A 478 3.27 32.10 -3.55
C TYR A 478 3.56 33.43 -2.82
N GLY A 479 2.80 34.48 -3.18
CA GLY A 479 2.94 35.84 -2.62
C GLY A 479 3.67 36.83 -3.53
N PHE A 480 4.02 36.43 -4.75
CA PHE A 480 4.64 37.29 -5.77
C PHE A 480 3.88 37.29 -7.11
N ASP A 481 2.65 36.75 -7.13
CA ASP A 481 1.79 36.79 -8.31
C ASP A 481 1.16 38.19 -8.47
N PRO A 482 1.00 38.71 -9.70
CA PRO A 482 0.32 39.98 -9.93
C PRO A 482 -1.16 39.83 -9.55
N GLY A 483 -1.51 40.24 -8.33
CA GLY A 483 -2.85 40.09 -7.76
C GLY A 483 -2.88 39.80 -6.25
N THR A 484 -1.73 39.48 -5.63
CA THR A 484 -1.64 39.33 -4.16
C THR A 484 -1.08 40.57 -3.42
N ASP A 485 -0.64 41.60 -4.15
CA ASP A 485 -0.19 42.90 -3.60
C ASP A 485 -1.33 43.93 -3.47
N THR A 486 -2.53 43.49 -3.09
CA THR A 486 -3.53 44.41 -2.54
C THR A 486 -3.43 44.36 -1.02
N GLU A 487 -3.03 45.49 -0.43
CA GLU A 487 -2.87 45.78 1.00
C GLU A 487 -1.44 45.76 1.57
N PHE A 488 -0.54 46.58 1.02
CA PHE A 488 0.29 47.42 1.90
C PHE A 488 -0.07 48.88 1.69
N SER A 489 -0.68 49.46 2.72
CA SER A 489 -1.19 50.82 2.75
C SER A 489 -0.11 51.84 2.37
N LEU A 490 -0.34 52.57 1.29
CA LEU A 490 0.24 53.91 1.09
C LEU A 490 -0.49 54.89 2.01
N THR A 491 -0.15 54.88 3.30
CA THR A 491 -0.44 56.00 4.21
C THR A 491 0.68 56.19 5.21
N LYS A 492 1.68 57.00 4.82
CA LYS A 492 1.98 58.24 5.54
C LYS A 492 2.85 59.16 4.67
N LYS A 493 2.24 60.30 4.32
CA LYS A 493 2.91 61.54 3.90
C LYS A 493 3.88 62.00 4.99
N ARG A 494 5.15 62.21 4.66
CA ARG A 494 5.75 63.53 4.42
C ARG A 494 7.18 63.35 3.92
#